data_AF-A0A2V6UMU1-F1
#
_entry.id   AF-A0A2V6UMU1-F1
#
_cell.length_a   1.000
_cell.length_b   1.000
_cell.length_c   1.000
_cell.angle_alpha   90.00
_cell.angle_beta   90.00
_cell.angle_gamma   90.00
#
_symmetry.space_group_name_H-M   'P 1'
#
loop_
_entity.id
_entity.type
_entity.pdbx_description
1 polymer ?
#
loop_
_entity_poly.entity_id
_entity_poly.type
_entity_poly.pdbx_seq_one_letter_code
_entity_poly.pdbx_strand_id
1 'polypeptide(L)'
;MVVSAQIAIYPLRHDRLTPAVTAVSRALETAGLRPEVGSMSTIVTGETATVFSALEEAFTKAATLGHVVMTVTISNACPVGP
;
A
#
# COMPACT_ATOMS: atom_id res chain seq x y z
N MET A 1 -0.79 -6.09 -17.33
CA MET A 1 -0.37 -7.31 -16.60
C MET A 1 -0.80 -7.15 -15.17
N VAL A 2 -1.46 -8.17 -14.61
CA VAL A 2 -1.88 -8.15 -13.21
C VAL A 2 -0.72 -8.57 -12.31
N VAL A 3 -0.54 -7.85 -11.21
CA VAL A 3 0.45 -8.15 -10.16
C VAL A 3 -0.24 -8.17 -8.80
N SER A 4 0.35 -8.91 -7.86
CA SER A 4 0.07 -8.75 -6.43
C SER A 4 1.18 -7.93 -5.78
N ALA A 5 0.83 -7.11 -4.81
CA ALA A 5 1.76 -6.33 -4.01
C ALA A 5 1.43 -6.48 -2.52
N GLN A 6 2.41 -6.90 -1.73
CA GLN A 6 2.36 -6.87 -0.28
C GLN A 6 3.08 -5.62 0.21
N ILE A 7 2.37 -4.82 1.01
CA ILE A 7 2.75 -3.46 1.40
C ILE A 7 2.78 -3.39 2.92
N ALA A 8 3.89 -2.91 3.48
CA ALA A 8 3.96 -2.54 4.89
C ALA A 8 4.58 -1.16 5.02
N ILE A 9 4.10 -0.38 5.99
CA ILE A 9 4.60 0.96 6.28
C ILE A 9 5.03 1.09 7.74
N TYR A 10 6.07 1.87 7.95
CA TYR A 10 6.67 2.13 9.26
C TYR A 10 6.85 3.64 9.44
N PRO A 11 5.83 4.33 9.96
CA PRO A 11 5.95 5.73 10.39
C PRO A 11 7.02 5.83 11.48
N LEU A 12 7.99 6.70 11.30
CA LEU A 12 9.13 6.84 12.22
C LEU A 12 8.86 7.95 13.23
N ARG A 13 9.21 7.72 14.50
CA ARG A 13 9.08 8.71 15.60
C ARG A 13 7.63 9.21 15.80
N HIS A 14 6.65 8.32 15.61
CA HIS A 14 5.23 8.62 15.77
C HIS A 14 4.63 7.77 16.88
N ASP A 15 3.90 8.41 17.79
CA ASP A 15 3.15 7.72 18.86
C ASP A 15 1.88 7.02 18.34
N ARG A 16 1.39 7.45 17.17
CA ARG A 16 0.19 6.90 16.52
C ARG A 16 0.47 6.54 15.08
N LEU A 17 0.36 5.25 14.77
CA LEU A 17 0.62 4.69 13.43
C LEU A 17 -0.62 4.75 12.52
N THR A 18 -1.81 4.73 13.13
CA THR A 18 -3.11 4.65 12.44
C THR A 18 -3.27 5.69 11.32
N PRO A 19 -2.93 6.99 11.49
CA PRO A 19 -3.14 7.97 10.43
C PRO A 19 -2.40 7.63 9.13
N ALA A 20 -1.14 7.20 9.22
CA ALA A 20 -0.35 6.82 8.06
C ALA A 20 -0.88 5.52 7.41
N VAL A 21 -1.27 4.53 8.23
CA VAL A 21 -1.84 3.27 7.72
C VAL A 21 -3.16 3.54 6.99
N THR A 22 -4.04 4.38 7.57
CA THR A 22 -5.29 4.78 6.93
C THR A 22 -5.05 5.59 5.65
N ALA A 23 -4.04 6.46 5.61
CA ALA A 23 -3.70 7.21 4.39
C ALA A 23 -3.31 6.28 3.23
N VAL A 24 -2.52 5.24 3.52
CA VAL A 24 -2.14 4.22 2.53
C VAL A 24 -3.35 3.41 2.07
N SER A 25 -4.14 2.86 2.99
CA SER A 25 -5.33 2.07 2.61
C SER A 25 -6.30 2.88 1.74
N ARG A 26 -6.57 4.14 2.11
CA ARG A 26 -7.45 5.02 1.33
C ARG A 26 -6.90 5.35 -0.06
N ALA A 27 -5.59 5.53 -0.20
CA ALA A 27 -4.98 5.77 -1.51
C ALA A 27 -5.17 4.56 -2.44
N LEU A 28 -4.96 3.34 -1.91
CA LEU A 28 -5.18 2.10 -2.64
C LEU A 28 -6.65 1.93 -3.05
N GLU A 29 -7.59 2.18 -2.13
CA GLU A 29 -9.04 2.15 -2.42
C GLU A 29 -9.46 3.19 -3.48
N THR A 30 -8.91 4.40 -3.40
CA THR A 30 -9.20 5.49 -4.36
C THR A 30 -8.73 5.15 -5.76
N ALA A 31 -7.62 4.41 -5.87
CA ALA A 31 -7.11 3.88 -7.14
C ALA A 31 -7.94 2.70 -7.68
N GLY A 32 -9.02 2.30 -7.00
CA GLY A 32 -9.90 1.20 -7.40
C GLY A 32 -9.36 -0.19 -7.02
N LEU A 33 -8.31 -0.26 -6.20
CA LEU A 33 -7.79 -1.52 -5.67
C LEU A 33 -8.60 -1.94 -4.44
N ARG A 34 -8.59 -3.24 -4.13
CA ARG A 34 -9.21 -3.80 -2.92
C ARG A 34 -8.11 -4.23 -1.96
N PRO A 35 -7.70 -3.39 -0.98
CA PRO A 35 -6.69 -3.75 -0.02
C PRO A 35 -7.20 -4.77 0.99
N GLU A 36 -6.53 -5.92 1.05
CA GLU A 36 -6.69 -6.92 2.10
C GLU A 36 -5.73 -6.57 3.25
N VAL A 37 -6.26 -5.92 4.28
CA VAL A 37 -5.47 -5.49 5.44
C VAL A 37 -5.28 -6.65 6.41
N GLY A 38 -4.06 -7.17 6.50
CA GLY A 38 -3.64 -8.13 7.51
C GLY A 38 -3.10 -7.47 8.78
N SER A 39 -2.67 -8.29 9.73
CA SER A 39 -2.10 -7.81 11.00
C SER A 39 -0.77 -7.05 10.84
N MET A 40 0.00 -7.36 9.80
CA MET A 40 1.35 -6.83 9.59
C MET A 40 1.55 -6.13 8.24
N SER A 41 0.68 -6.38 7.26
CA SER A 41 0.80 -5.85 5.91
C SER A 41 -0.55 -5.82 5.20
N THR A 42 -0.64 -5.00 4.17
CA THR A 42 -1.77 -4.93 3.24
C THR A 42 -1.40 -5.62 1.93
N ILE A 43 -2.29 -6.42 1.37
CA ILE A 43 -2.12 -7.03 0.04
C ILE A 43 -3.10 -6.38 -0.93
N VAL A 44 -2.64 -6.09 -2.15
CA VAL A 44 -3.50 -5.68 -3.27
C VAL A 44 -3.16 -6.49 -4.52
N THR A 45 -4.16 -6.72 -5.36
CA THR A 45 -3.99 -7.26 -6.71
C THR A 45 -4.58 -6.28 -7.72
N GLY A 46 -3.90 -6.05 -8.84
CA GLY A 46 -4.40 -5.15 -9.87
C GLY A 46 -3.46 -5.03 -11.07
N GLU A 47 -3.88 -4.23 -12.05
CA GLU A 47 -3.03 -3.90 -13.20
C GLU A 47 -1.75 -3.19 -12.74
N THR A 48 -0.61 -3.57 -13.33
CA THR A 48 0.73 -3.10 -12.92
C THR A 48 0.76 -1.57 -12.82
N ALA A 49 0.30 -0.86 -13.86
CA ALA A 49 0.31 0.59 -13.87
C ALA A 49 -0.52 1.20 -12.72
N THR A 50 -1.70 0.63 -12.46
CA THR A 50 -2.57 1.05 -11.35
C THR A 50 -1.92 0.81 -10.00
N VAL A 51 -1.31 -0.37 -9.79
CA VAL A 51 -0.62 -0.71 -8.53
C VAL A 51 0.54 0.24 -8.27
N PHE A 52 1.41 0.48 -9.25
CA PHE A 52 2.55 1.38 -9.07
C PHE A 52 2.12 2.83 -8.83
N SER A 53 1.13 3.33 -9.58
CA SER A 53 0.57 4.67 -9.36
C SER A 53 -0.05 4.81 -7.96
N ALA A 54 -0.76 3.78 -7.48
CA ALA A 54 -1.36 3.80 -6.16
C ALA A 54 -0.30 3.75 -5.05
N LEU A 55 0.79 3.00 -5.23
CA LEU A 55 1.93 2.95 -4.30
C LEU A 55 2.63 4.31 -4.18
N GLU A 56 2.83 5.00 -5.30
CA GLU A 56 3.41 6.35 -5.32
C GLU A 56 2.54 7.34 -4.54
N GLU A 57 1.24 7.35 -4.81
CA GLU A 57 0.29 8.23 -4.12
C GLU A 57 0.19 7.90 -2.63
N ALA A 58 0.14 6.60 -2.29
CA ALA A 58 0.10 6.11 -0.91
C ALA A 58 1.34 6.55 -0.13
N PHE A 59 2.54 6.36 -0.69
CA PHE A 59 3.79 6.79 -0.08
C PHE A 59 3.83 8.31 0.10
N THR A 60 3.45 9.07 -0.92
CA THR A 60 3.44 10.54 -0.89
C THR A 60 2.52 11.03 0.23
N LYS A 61 1.30 10.51 0.33
CA LYS A 61 0.35 10.88 1.39
C LYS A 61 0.88 10.51 2.78
N ALA A 62 1.43 9.31 2.95
CA ALA A 62 2.02 8.92 4.24
C ALA A 62 3.21 9.82 4.62
N ALA A 63 4.04 10.21 3.65
CA ALA A 63 5.19 11.09 3.86
C ALA A 63 4.81 12.53 4.25
N THR A 64 3.61 13.02 3.88
CA THR A 64 3.12 14.33 4.36
C THR A 64 2.85 14.36 5.86
N LEU A 65 2.65 13.19 6.49
CA LEU A 65 2.44 13.07 7.93
C LEU A 65 3.77 13.00 8.71
N GLY A 66 4.88 12.71 8.02
CA GLY A 66 6.22 12.65 8.60
C GLY A 66 7.10 11.60 7.92
N HIS A 67 8.25 11.31 8.52
CA HIS A 67 9.16 10.29 7.99
C HIS A 67 8.51 8.92 8.05
N VAL A 68 8.51 8.21 6.92
CA VAL A 68 7.91 6.90 6.77
C VAL A 68 8.82 6.00 5.93
N VAL A 69 8.91 4.74 6.30
CA VAL A 69 9.48 3.69 5.45
C VAL A 69 8.31 2.90 4.88
N MET A 70 8.38 2.58 3.58
CA MET A 70 7.44 1.65 2.95
C MET A 70 8.24 0.50 2.34
N THR A 71 7.88 -0.72 2.71
CA THR A 71 8.40 -1.94 2.09
C THR A 71 7.33 -2.52 1.20
N VAL A 72 7.71 -2.84 -0.04
CA VAL A 72 6.80 -3.44 -1.02
C VAL A 72 7.45 -4.68 -1.63
N THR A 73 6.73 -5.78 -1.61
CA THR A 73 7.08 -7.00 -2.36
C THR A 73 6.05 -7.19 -3.46
N ILE A 74 6.48 -7.27 -4.72
CA ILE A 74 5.61 -7.37 -5.89
C ILE A 74 5.85 -8.69 -6.61
N SER A 75 4.77 -9.36 -7.02
CA SER A 75 4.82 -10.59 -7.81
C SER A 75 3.88 -10.50 -9.00
N ASN A 76 4.39 -10.83 -10.20
CA ASN A 76 3.58 -11.07 -11.40
C ASN A 76 3.26 -12.56 -11.61
N ALA A 77 3.77 -13.43 -10.73
CA ALA A 77 3.61 -14.89 -10.84
C ALA A 77 2.37 -15.40 -10.11
N CYS A 78 1.92 -14.69 -9.07
CA CYS A 78 0.76 -15.07 -8.26
C CYS A 78 -0.14 -13.85 -8.04
N PRO A 79 -0.97 -13.45 -9.02
CA PRO A 79 -2.15 -12.64 -8.73
C PRO A 79 -3.00 -13.48 -7.77
N VAL A 80 -3.23 -13.01 -6.55
CA VAL A 80 -4.19 -13.65 -5.66
C VAL A 80 -5.53 -13.54 -6.41
N GLY A 81 -6.07 -14.68 -6.83
CA GLY A 81 -7.28 -14.74 -7.65
C GLY A 81 -8.48 -14.11 -6.95
N PRO A 82 -9.54 -13.75 -7.70
CA PRO A 82 -10.68 -12.97 -7.22
C PRO A 82 -11.44 -13.63 -6.07
#